data_AF-A0A7X6PE38-F1
#
_entry.id   AF-A0A7X6PE38-F1
#
_cell.length_a   1.000
_cell.length_b   1.000
_cell.length_c   1.000
_cell.angle_alpha   90.00
_cell.angle_beta   90.00
_cell.angle_gamma   90.00
#
_symmetry.space_group_name_H-M   'P 1'
#
loop_
_entity.id
_entity.type
_entity.pdbx_description
1 polymer ?
#
loop_
_entity_poly.entity_id
_entity_poly.type
_entity_poly.pdbx_seq_one_letter_code
_entity_poly.pdbx_strand_id
1 'polypeptide(L)' 'LLFANPASTSNRDHITLKVSKDDGNTWPEEKHILLDEYTGRGYSCITSVNDSTIGILYESSQADIVFQTVSLQ' A
#
# COMPACT_ATOMS: atom_id res chain seq x y z
N LEU A 1 -8.40 -5.15 8.33
CA LEU A 1 -8.56 -4.25 7.17
C LEU A 1 -7.19 -3.91 6.57
N LEU A 2 -7.14 -3.68 5.27
CA LEU A 2 -5.96 -3.24 4.54
C LEU A 2 -6.27 -1.94 3.81
N PHE A 3 -5.30 -1.03 3.75
CA PHE A 3 -5.44 0.26 3.09
C PHE A 3 -4.12 0.62 2.40
N ALA A 4 -4.18 1.09 1.16
CA ALA A 4 -3.00 1.49 0.39
C ALA A 4 -3.22 2.89 -0.17
N ASN A 5 -2.31 3.82 0.13
CA ASN A 5 -2.35 5.19 -0.39
C ASN A 5 -0.96 5.85 -0.34
N PRO A 6 -0.78 7.03 -0.95
CA PRO A 6 0.38 7.89 -0.67
C PRO A 6 0.35 8.34 0.80
N ALA A 7 1.32 7.93 1.60
CA ALA A 7 1.39 8.25 3.04
C ALA A 7 2.00 9.65 3.29
N SER A 8 1.42 10.65 2.62
CA SER A 8 1.88 12.04 2.64
C SER A 8 0.69 12.98 2.66
N THR A 9 0.84 14.15 3.29
CA THR A 9 -0.22 15.16 3.38
C THR A 9 -0.14 16.22 2.28
N SER A 10 1.01 16.31 1.59
CA SER A 10 1.27 17.34 0.58
C SER A 10 1.44 16.77 -0.83
N ASN A 11 1.91 15.53 -0.95
CA ASN A 11 2.33 14.96 -2.23
C ASN A 11 1.70 13.58 -2.45
N ARG A 12 1.81 13.10 -3.70
CA ARG A 12 1.52 11.71 -4.06
C ARG A 12 2.82 10.90 -4.12
N ASP A 13 3.46 10.79 -2.98
CA ASP A 13 4.68 10.01 -2.73
C ASP A 13 4.47 9.06 -1.55
N HIS A 14 5.45 8.20 -1.27
CA HIS A 14 5.39 7.22 -0.17
C HIS A 14 4.16 6.29 -0.24
N ILE A 15 3.94 5.62 -1.39
CA ILE A 15 2.88 4.60 -1.49
C ILE A 15 3.12 3.55 -0.41
N THR A 16 2.16 3.41 0.50
CA THR A 16 2.31 2.59 1.71
C THR A 16 1.08 1.71 1.89
N LEU A 17 1.30 0.43 2.16
CA LEU A 17 0.28 -0.50 2.64
C LEU A 17 0.19 -0.43 4.17
N LYS A 18 -1.01 -0.28 4.71
CA LYS A 18 -1.31 -0.18 6.14
C LYS A 18 -2.27 -1.28 6.56
N VAL A 19 -2.10 -1.77 7.78
CA VAL A 19 -2.92 -2.84 8.36
C VAL A 19 -3.61 -2.36 9.63
N SER A 20 -4.91 -2.58 9.71
CA SER A 20 -5.69 -2.46 10.95
C SER A 20 -6.26 -3.82 11.34
N LYS A 21 -6.16 -4.16 12.63
CA LYS A 21 -6.72 -5.39 13.22
C LYS A 21 -7.93 -5.12 14.13
N ASP A 22 -8.39 -3.89 14.17
CA ASP A 22 -9.43 -3.38 15.07
C ASP A 22 -10.46 -2.54 14.30
N ASP A 23 -10.88 -3.05 13.14
CA ASP A 23 -11.92 -2.46 12.28
C ASP A 23 -11.67 -0.99 11.88
N GLY A 24 -10.40 -0.61 11.72
CA GLY A 24 -9.98 0.70 11.24
C GLY A 24 -9.81 1.75 12.32
N ASN A 25 -9.96 1.39 13.60
CA ASN A 25 -9.76 2.31 14.72
C ASN A 25 -8.29 2.72 14.89
N THR A 26 -7.35 1.80 14.69
CA THR A 26 -5.91 2.10 14.73
C THR A 26 -5.15 1.55 13.52
N TRP A 27 -4.07 2.25 13.15
CA TRP A 27 -3.17 1.90 12.04
C TRP A 27 -1.71 2.00 12.50
N PRO A 28 -1.22 1.03 13.31
CA PRO A 28 0.11 1.11 13.93
C PRO A 28 1.24 1.21 12.90
N GLU A 29 2.19 2.12 13.11
CA GLU A 29 3.28 2.41 12.17
C GLU A 29 4.17 1.19 11.91
N GLU A 30 4.35 0.30 12.90
CA GLU A 30 5.13 -0.93 12.74
C GLU A 30 4.49 -1.96 11.78
N LYS A 31 3.25 -1.71 11.34
CA LYS A 31 2.54 -2.50 10.33
C LYS A 31 2.39 -1.76 9.00
N HIS A 32 3.12 -0.66 8.81
CA HIS A 32 3.17 0.04 7.53
C HIS A 32 4.29 -0.57 6.69
N ILE A 33 4.02 -0.78 5.41
CA ILE A 33 4.99 -1.27 4.44
C ILE A 33 5.10 -0.22 3.34
N LEU A 34 6.23 0.46 3.27
CA LEU A 34 6.56 1.39 2.20
C LEU A 34 6.84 0.59 0.92
N LEU A 35 6.05 0.84 -0.12
CA LEU A 35 6.15 0.17 -1.42
C LEU A 35 6.93 1.01 -2.43
N ASP A 36 6.80 2.34 -2.37
CA ASP A 36 7.46 3.28 -3.27
C ASP A 36 7.64 4.64 -2.58
N GLU A 37 8.91 5.07 -2.42
CA GLU A 37 9.27 6.30 -1.73
C GLU A 37 8.98 7.56 -2.56
N TYR A 38 9.12 7.46 -3.89
CA TYR A 38 9.15 8.64 -4.76
C TYR A 38 7.77 9.01 -5.32
N THR A 39 7.70 10.19 -5.94
CA THR A 39 6.45 10.72 -6.52
C THR A 39 5.98 9.89 -7.71
N GLY A 40 4.69 9.57 -7.70
CA GLY A 40 3.96 8.97 -8.82
C GLY A 40 2.60 9.64 -9.04
N ARG A 41 1.73 9.01 -9.83
CA ARG A 41 0.34 9.47 -10.01
C ARG A 41 -0.54 9.14 -8.80
N GLY A 42 -0.18 8.12 -8.04
CA GLY A 42 -0.63 7.89 -6.67
C GLY A 42 -1.89 7.06 -6.49
N TYR A 43 -2.55 6.62 -7.56
CA TYR A 43 -3.68 5.69 -7.42
C TYR A 43 -3.18 4.27 -7.16
N SER A 44 -3.99 3.51 -6.42
CA SER A 44 -3.70 2.14 -6.04
C SER A 44 -4.99 1.33 -5.88
N CYS A 45 -4.88 0.01 -6.01
CA CYS A 45 -5.92 -0.95 -5.72
C CYS A 45 -5.30 -2.20 -5.09
N ILE A 46 -5.99 -2.79 -4.12
CA ILE A 46 -5.55 -4.00 -3.42
C ILE A 46 -6.50 -5.16 -3.71
N THR A 47 -5.95 -6.37 -3.75
CA THR A 47 -6.73 -7.61 -3.87
C THR A 47 -6.07 -8.75 -3.10
N SER A 48 -6.85 -9.77 -2.74
CA SER A 48 -6.28 -11.02 -2.22
C SER A 48 -5.80 -11.87 -3.40
N VAL A 49 -4.54 -12.29 -3.36
CA VAL A 49 -3.98 -13.25 -4.32
C VAL A 49 -4.27 -14.68 -3.85
N ASN A 50 -4.12 -14.92 -2.55
CA ASN A 50 -4.51 -16.13 -1.82
C ASN A 50 -4.65 -15.79 -0.32
N ASP A 51 -4.91 -16.80 0.51
CA ASP A 51 -5.13 -16.66 1.97
C ASP A 51 -3.98 -15.98 2.74
N SER A 52 -2.78 -15.99 2.20
CA SER A 52 -1.55 -15.48 2.84
C SER A 52 -0.84 -14.39 2.05
N THR A 53 -1.40 -13.93 0.93
CA THR A 53 -0.73 -13.00 0.02
C THR A 53 -1.69 -11.95 -0.52
N ILE A 54 -1.29 -10.68 -0.42
CA ILE A 54 -2.00 -9.52 -0.96
C ILE A 54 -1.29 -9.02 -2.21
N GLY A 55 -2.07 -8.70 -3.23
CA GLY A 55 -1.60 -8.02 -4.44
C GLY A 55 -1.96 -6.54 -4.38
N ILE A 56 -1.03 -5.70 -4.82
CA ILE A 56 -1.22 -4.25 -4.94
C ILE A 56 -0.90 -3.85 -6.38
N LEU A 57 -1.88 -3.29 -7.08
CA LEU A 57 -1.71 -2.66 -8.39
C LEU A 57 -1.73 -1.14 -8.20
N TYR A 58 -0.68 -0.44 -8.60
CA TYR A 58 -0.57 1.01 -8.37
C TYR A 58 0.26 1.73 -9.44
N GLU A 59 0.09 3.05 -9.49
CA GLU A 59 0.88 3.93 -10.36
C GLU A 59 2.13 4.42 -9.62
N SER A 60 3.30 3.93 -10.02
CA SER A 60 4.57 4.10 -9.29
C SER A 60 5.47 5.20 -9.88
N SER A 61 6.58 5.47 -9.20
CA SER A 61 7.67 6.32 -9.69
C SER A 61 8.51 5.68 -10.81
N GLN A 62 8.46 4.35 -10.95
CA GLN A 62 9.32 3.59 -11.88
C GLN A 62 8.60 3.15 -13.17
N ALA A 63 7.29 2.98 -13.10
CA ALA A 63 6.43 2.61 -14.22
C ALA A 63 4.98 3.06 -13.97
N ASP A 64 4.26 3.32 -15.07
CA ASP A 64 2.86 3.77 -15.02
C ASP A 64 1.96 2.80 -14.27
N ILE A 65 2.19 1.49 -14.38
CA ILE A 65 1.45 0.44 -13.68
C ILE A 65 2.42 -0.61 -13.15
N VAL A 66 2.41 -0.82 -11.84
CA VAL A 66 3.20 -1.84 -11.13
C VAL A 66 2.26 -2.76 -10.35
N PHE A 67 2.54 -4.06 -10.41
CA PHE A 67 1.93 -5.05 -9.53
C PHE A 67 2.99 -5.61 -8.57
N GLN A 68 2.73 -5.52 -7.27
CA GLN A 68 3.57 -6.09 -6.22
C GLN A 68 2.74 -7.02 -5.33
N THR A 69 3.41 -8.01 -4.74
CA THR A 69 2.82 -8.93 -3.77
C THR A 69 3.47 -8.82 -2.42
N VAL A 70 2.67 -8.85 -1.35
CA VAL A 70 3.12 -8.81 0.04
C VAL A 70 2.59 -10.04 0.78
N SER A 71 3.46 -10.72 1.51
CA SER A 71 3.10 -11.83 2.39
C SER A 71 2.48 -11.32 3.69
N LEU A 72 1.45 -11.99 4.19
CA LEU A 72 0.77 -11.66 5.46
C LEU A 72 1.41 -12.31 6.70
N GLN A 73 2.60 -12.89 6.56
CA GLN A 73 3.34 -13.53 7.65
C GLN A 73 3.75 -12.55 8.76
#